data_AF-A0A535YWB9-F1
#
_entry.id   AF-A0A535YWB9-F1
#
_cell.length_a   1.000
_cell.length_b   1.000
_cell.length_c   1.000
_cell.angle_alpha   90.00
_cell.angle_beta   90.00
_cell.angle_gamma   90.00
#
_symmetry.space_group_name_H-M   'P 1'
#
loop_
_entity.id
_entity.type
_entity.pdbx_description
1 polymer ?
#
loop_
_entity_poly.entity_id
_entity_poly.type
_entity_poly.pdbx_seq_one_letter_code
_entity_poly.pdbx_strand_id
1 'polypeptide(L)'
;MLSKKIGIDLGTSTVVVYVKGEGVVVNEPALMVTDEKGGRVLAVGRAASELAGKGGKVRAIRPVRNGNGVDYGIAGALVQHLIGRIIGRQRIFRPAHGEILALESLPVGGDALDAAIDEAVSSARGLRLGGGEPERIKRQIGSANPPVADTSIEVMAIDAQGQPALTQVSAAEVASAIEDLVDQIGAAVDRVFTQVPAERRAAVRRNGLVLTGGGAQLNGLVEFLGGRARMPARIARDPEACVAVGTGMALDNLQMIRRGQHYIT
;
A
#
# COMPACT_ATOMS: atom_id res chain seq x y z
N MET A 1 32.88 -14.00 2.41
CA MET A 1 31.93 -14.08 1.30
C MET A 1 31.02 -12.87 1.34
N LEU A 2 30.70 -12.25 0.19
CA LEU A 2 29.68 -11.21 0.09
C LEU A 2 28.30 -11.85 0.36
N SER A 3 27.60 -11.42 1.40
CA SER A 3 26.16 -11.69 1.51
C SER A 3 25.40 -10.71 0.63
N LYS A 4 24.62 -11.20 -0.34
CA LYS A 4 23.67 -10.36 -1.07
C LYS A 4 22.65 -9.79 -0.07
N LYS A 5 22.54 -8.47 0.03
CA LYS A 5 21.57 -7.78 0.92
C LYS A 5 20.33 -7.42 0.10
N ILE A 6 19.15 -7.87 0.54
CA ILE A 6 17.95 -8.00 -0.32
C ILE A 6 16.70 -7.40 0.32
N GLY A 7 16.33 -6.18 -0.08
CA GLY A 7 15.06 -5.57 0.31
C GLY A 7 13.92 -6.16 -0.51
N ILE A 8 12.81 -6.52 0.14
CA ILE A 8 11.61 -7.06 -0.51
C ILE A 8 10.42 -6.19 -0.11
N ASP A 9 9.79 -5.58 -1.09
CA ASP A 9 8.48 -4.94 -0.95
C ASP A 9 7.40 -5.89 -1.49
N LEU A 10 6.35 -6.10 -0.70
CA LEU A 10 5.34 -7.14 -0.92
C LEU A 10 3.94 -6.50 -0.95
N GLY A 11 3.60 -5.86 -2.06
CA GLY A 11 2.31 -5.19 -2.25
C GLY A 11 1.16 -6.15 -2.58
N THR A 12 -0.05 -5.59 -2.67
CA THR A 12 -1.28 -6.26 -3.14
C THR A 12 -1.25 -6.61 -4.63
N SER A 13 -0.45 -5.88 -5.42
CA SER A 13 -0.39 -6.00 -6.88
C SER A 13 0.98 -6.43 -7.40
N THR A 14 2.07 -5.98 -6.77
CA THR A 14 3.46 -6.19 -7.22
C THR A 14 4.37 -6.63 -6.08
N VAL A 15 5.42 -7.38 -6.42
CA VAL A 15 6.56 -7.64 -5.55
C VAL A 15 7.80 -7.07 -6.20
N VAL A 16 8.50 -6.22 -5.45
CA VAL A 16 9.76 -5.60 -5.87
C VAL A 16 10.87 -6.13 -4.97
N VAL A 17 11.96 -6.58 -5.58
CA VAL A 17 13.15 -7.03 -4.84
C VAL A 17 14.36 -6.23 -5.27
N TYR A 18 15.01 -5.59 -4.30
CA TYR A 18 16.22 -4.78 -4.47
C TYR A 18 17.43 -5.52 -3.89
N VAL A 19 18.50 -5.68 -4.68
CA VAL A 19 19.79 -6.18 -4.20
C VAL A 19 20.79 -5.02 -4.12
N LYS A 20 21.45 -4.88 -2.96
CA LYS A 20 22.51 -3.87 -2.78
C LYS A 20 23.64 -4.07 -3.79
N GLY A 21 23.89 -3.04 -4.59
CA GLY A 21 24.91 -3.02 -5.64
C GLY A 21 24.42 -3.51 -7.02
N GLU A 22 23.22 -4.09 -7.10
CA GLU A 22 22.61 -4.56 -8.36
C GLU A 22 21.32 -3.79 -8.71
N GLY A 23 20.72 -3.08 -7.75
CA GLY A 23 19.49 -2.30 -7.97
C GLY A 23 18.23 -3.13 -7.79
N VAL A 24 17.14 -2.77 -8.47
CA VAL A 24 15.91 -3.58 -8.51
C VAL A 24 16.15 -4.78 -9.43
N VAL A 25 16.20 -5.99 -8.84
CA VAL A 25 16.47 -7.25 -9.54
C VAL A 25 15.20 -8.09 -9.79
N VAL A 26 14.09 -7.77 -9.11
CA VAL A 26 12.76 -8.32 -9.39
C VAL A 26 11.76 -7.18 -9.39
N ASN A 27 10.92 -7.13 -10.41
CA ASN A 27 9.66 -6.39 -10.45
C ASN A 27 8.64 -7.26 -11.18
N GLU A 28 7.85 -7.99 -10.40
CA GLU A 28 6.92 -9.02 -10.87
C GLU A 28 5.56 -8.88 -10.16
N PRO A 29 4.44 -9.38 -10.75
CA PRO A 29 3.16 -9.42 -10.07
C PRO A 29 3.23 -10.12 -8.70
N ALA A 30 2.47 -9.64 -7.71
CA ALA A 30 2.30 -10.28 -6.40
C ALA A 30 1.38 -11.51 -6.49
N LEU A 31 1.73 -12.45 -7.37
CA LEU A 31 0.90 -13.56 -7.78
C LEU A 31 1.64 -14.90 -7.65
N MET A 32 0.94 -15.89 -7.14
CA MET A 32 1.34 -17.29 -7.11
C MET A 32 0.25 -18.11 -7.80
N VAL A 33 0.65 -19.17 -8.52
CA VAL A 33 -0.29 -20.16 -9.05
C VAL A 33 0.03 -21.52 -8.44
N THR A 34 -0.99 -22.21 -7.94
CA THR A 34 -0.93 -23.58 -7.42
C THR A 34 -1.74 -24.55 -8.27
N ASP A 35 -1.62 -25.85 -8.00
CA ASP A 35 -2.61 -26.83 -8.45
C ASP A 35 -4.02 -26.57 -7.87
N GLU A 36 -5.05 -27.24 -8.40
CA GLU A 36 -6.45 -27.09 -7.97
C GLU A 36 -6.62 -27.26 -6.45
N LYS A 37 -5.85 -28.20 -5.88
CA LYS A 37 -5.89 -28.58 -4.47
C LYS A 37 -5.21 -27.57 -3.55
N GLY A 38 -4.40 -26.64 -4.09
CA GLY A 38 -3.62 -25.68 -3.31
C GLY A 38 -2.37 -26.27 -2.66
N GLY A 39 -2.04 -27.53 -2.95
CA GLY A 39 -0.97 -28.27 -2.28
C GLY A 39 0.42 -28.06 -2.87
N ARG A 40 0.50 -27.67 -4.14
CA ARG A 40 1.77 -27.44 -4.84
C ARG A 40 1.77 -26.12 -5.60
N VAL A 41 2.77 -25.28 -5.32
CA VAL A 41 3.09 -24.09 -6.11
C VAL A 41 3.63 -24.52 -7.48
N LEU A 42 3.02 -24.02 -8.55
CA LEU A 42 3.38 -24.27 -9.94
C LEU A 42 4.22 -23.13 -10.52
N ALA A 43 3.90 -21.89 -10.16
CA ALA A 43 4.61 -20.70 -10.64
C ALA A 43 4.43 -19.51 -9.69
N VAL A 44 5.29 -18.50 -9.82
CA VAL A 44 5.17 -17.18 -9.16
C VAL A 44 5.40 -16.05 -10.15
N GLY A 45 4.99 -14.84 -9.79
CA GLY A 45 5.29 -13.61 -10.53
C GLY A 45 4.77 -13.61 -11.96
N ARG A 46 5.63 -13.29 -12.93
CA ARG A 46 5.22 -13.25 -14.35
C ARG A 46 4.84 -14.64 -14.88
N ALA A 47 5.58 -15.68 -14.51
CA ALA A 47 5.25 -17.05 -14.87
C ALA A 47 3.90 -17.50 -14.28
N ALA A 48 3.53 -17.03 -13.07
CA ALA A 48 2.18 -17.23 -12.53
C ALA A 48 1.12 -16.49 -13.34
N SER A 49 1.38 -15.24 -13.75
CA SER A 49 0.45 -14.46 -14.57
C SER A 49 0.20 -15.10 -15.93
N GLU A 50 1.26 -15.59 -16.59
CA GLU A 50 1.16 -16.31 -17.86
C GLU A 50 0.43 -17.66 -17.72
N LEU A 51 0.71 -18.41 -16.66
CA LEU A 51 0.07 -19.71 -16.40
C LEU A 51 -1.42 -19.54 -16.08
N ALA A 52 -1.79 -18.49 -15.34
CA ALA A 52 -3.19 -18.14 -15.09
C ALA A 52 -3.90 -17.70 -16.38
N GLY A 53 -3.23 -16.90 -17.23
CA GLY A 53 -3.79 -16.39 -18.49
C GLY A 53 -3.97 -17.43 -19.60
N LYS A 54 -3.23 -18.55 -19.55
CA LYS A 54 -3.34 -19.66 -20.53
C LYS A 54 -4.58 -20.56 -20.32
N GLY A 55 -5.26 -20.42 -19.18
CA GLY A 55 -6.40 -21.27 -18.81
C GLY A 55 -5.98 -22.67 -18.37
N GLY A 56 -6.75 -23.26 -17.44
CA GLY A 56 -6.51 -24.62 -16.96
C GLY A 56 -6.92 -24.86 -15.51
N LYS A 57 -6.65 -26.08 -15.05
CA LYS A 57 -6.96 -26.59 -13.71
C LYS A 57 -5.93 -26.11 -12.67
N VAL A 58 -5.91 -24.80 -12.41
CA VAL A 58 -4.94 -24.13 -11.52
C VAL A 58 -5.62 -23.05 -10.67
N ARG A 59 -5.03 -22.71 -9.52
CA ARG A 59 -5.54 -21.67 -8.62
C ARG A 59 -4.56 -20.50 -8.53
N ALA A 60 -4.99 -19.31 -8.91
CA ALA A 60 -4.24 -18.08 -8.71
C ALA A 60 -4.48 -17.52 -7.30
N ILE A 61 -3.41 -17.12 -6.61
CA ILE A 61 -3.46 -16.62 -5.23
C ILE A 61 -2.53 -15.43 -5.06
N ARG A 62 -3.00 -14.39 -4.35
CA ARG A 62 -2.18 -13.25 -3.91
C ARG A 62 -1.90 -13.35 -2.40
N PRO A 63 -0.66 -13.08 -1.94
CA PRO A 63 -0.27 -13.21 -0.54
C PRO A 63 -0.82 -12.08 0.34
N VAL A 64 -0.98 -10.89 -0.25
CA VAL A 64 -1.65 -9.74 0.35
C VAL A 64 -2.95 -9.54 -0.40
N ARG A 65 -4.07 -9.46 0.32
CA ARG A 65 -5.41 -9.31 -0.26
C ARG A 65 -6.04 -8.01 0.21
N ASN A 66 -6.75 -7.33 -0.67
CA ASN A 66 -7.50 -6.13 -0.33
C ASN A 66 -8.46 -6.42 0.84
N GLY A 67 -8.41 -5.59 1.88
CA GLY A 67 -9.29 -5.65 3.06
C GLY A 67 -9.09 -6.81 4.05
N ASN A 68 -8.40 -7.90 3.69
CA ASN A 68 -8.40 -9.16 4.47
C ASN A 68 -7.02 -9.60 5.03
N GLY A 69 -6.06 -8.68 5.12
CA GLY A 69 -4.75 -8.93 5.71
C GLY A 69 -3.80 -9.77 4.85
N VAL A 70 -2.65 -10.12 5.44
CA VAL A 70 -1.60 -10.91 4.79
C VAL A 70 -1.78 -12.39 5.15
N ASP A 71 -1.86 -13.24 4.14
CA ASP A 71 -1.72 -14.69 4.33
C ASP A 71 -0.23 -14.99 4.54
N TYR A 72 0.20 -15.05 5.80
CA TYR A 72 1.61 -15.22 6.17
C TYR A 72 2.23 -16.52 5.65
N GLY A 73 1.43 -17.57 5.43
CA GLY A 73 1.91 -18.83 4.84
C GLY A 73 2.26 -18.65 3.36
N ILE A 74 1.35 -18.03 2.60
CA ILE A 74 1.53 -17.80 1.16
C ILE A 74 2.54 -16.68 0.89
N ALA A 75 2.55 -15.62 1.71
CA ALA A 75 3.58 -14.58 1.70
C ALA A 75 4.95 -15.18 1.98
N GLY A 76 5.07 -16.03 3.00
CA GLY A 76 6.29 -16.76 3.33
C GLY A 76 6.79 -17.63 2.17
N ALA A 77 5.90 -18.37 1.50
CA ALA A 77 6.23 -19.19 0.34
C ALA A 77 6.71 -18.34 -0.87
N LEU A 78 6.06 -17.21 -1.15
CA LEU A 78 6.47 -16.31 -2.24
C LEU A 78 7.84 -15.69 -1.95
N VAL A 79 8.03 -15.17 -0.74
CA VAL A 79 9.29 -14.59 -0.28
C VAL A 79 10.42 -15.63 -0.32
N GLN A 80 10.19 -16.86 0.15
CA GLN A 80 11.19 -17.93 0.07
C GLN A 80 11.55 -18.30 -1.36
N HIS A 81 10.59 -18.34 -2.29
CA HIS A 81 10.88 -18.64 -3.69
C HIS A 81 11.73 -17.53 -4.35
N LEU A 82 11.40 -16.25 -4.09
CA LEU A 82 12.15 -15.11 -4.61
C LEU A 82 13.55 -15.03 -3.98
N ILE A 83 13.67 -15.25 -2.67
CA ILE A 83 14.97 -15.39 -1.98
C ILE A 83 15.77 -16.57 -2.56
N GLY A 84 15.12 -17.69 -2.86
CA GLY A 84 15.73 -18.86 -3.51
C GLY A 84 16.31 -18.54 -4.89
N ARG A 85 15.58 -17.77 -5.72
CA ARG A 85 16.04 -17.26 -7.02
C ARG A 85 17.24 -16.30 -6.92
N ILE A 86 17.43 -15.62 -5.78
CA ILE A 86 18.39 -14.50 -5.68
C ILE A 86 19.66 -14.85 -4.84
N ILE A 87 19.55 -15.60 -3.74
CA ILE A 87 20.67 -15.75 -2.78
C ILE A 87 21.49 -17.04 -2.97
N GLY A 88 20.84 -18.20 -3.04
CA GLY A 88 21.49 -19.45 -2.59
C GLY A 88 21.68 -19.49 -1.06
N ARG A 89 22.29 -20.55 -0.51
CA ARG A 89 22.38 -20.77 0.96
C ARG A 89 23.54 -19.96 1.61
N GLN A 90 23.31 -19.27 2.75
CA GLN A 90 24.12 -19.14 4.01
C GLN A 90 23.96 -17.76 4.80
N ARG A 91 24.41 -17.65 6.08
CA ARG A 91 24.02 -16.63 7.13
C ARG A 91 25.18 -16.07 8.04
N ILE A 92 24.98 -14.93 8.78
CA ILE A 92 25.32 -14.58 10.25
C ILE A 92 25.89 -13.13 10.61
N PHE A 93 25.35 -12.43 11.66
CA PHE A 93 25.93 -11.51 12.75
C PHE A 93 25.04 -10.27 13.28
N ARG A 94 25.32 -9.54 14.44
CA ARG A 94 24.36 -8.72 15.32
C ARG A 94 24.89 -7.57 16.30
N PRO A 95 24.54 -6.23 16.26
CA PRO A 95 23.76 -5.44 17.29
C PRO A 95 23.02 -4.05 16.92
N ALA A 96 22.26 -3.42 17.86
CA ALA A 96 21.65 -2.02 18.04
C ALA A 96 20.17 -1.70 17.62
N HIS A 97 19.23 -1.22 18.46
CA HIS A 97 17.76 -1.50 18.23
C HIS A 97 16.84 -0.30 17.92
N GLY A 98 15.77 -0.56 17.15
CA GLY A 98 14.58 0.30 17.00
C GLY A 98 13.32 -0.39 17.57
N GLU A 99 12.35 0.41 18.03
CA GLU A 99 11.19 -0.02 18.82
C GLU A 99 9.87 0.49 18.19
N ILE A 100 8.83 -0.35 18.15
CA ILE A 100 7.47 0.03 17.76
C ILE A 100 6.66 0.30 19.03
N LEU A 101 6.09 1.51 19.17
CA LEU A 101 5.35 1.92 20.37
C LEU A 101 3.84 1.65 20.29
N ALA A 102 3.29 1.68 19.08
CA ALA A 102 1.89 1.40 18.77
C ALA A 102 1.79 1.09 17.27
N LEU A 103 0.78 0.33 16.86
CA LEU A 103 0.49 0.01 15.46
C LEU A 103 -1.01 -0.17 15.29
N GLU A 104 -1.53 0.31 14.16
CA GLU A 104 -2.90 0.06 13.72
C GLU A 104 -2.90 -0.23 12.21
N SER A 105 -3.85 -1.04 11.78
CA SER A 105 -4.09 -1.33 10.36
C SER A 105 -5.55 -1.06 10.07
N LEU A 106 -5.81 -0.28 9.02
CA LEU A 106 -7.13 0.13 8.58
C LEU A 106 -7.29 -0.31 7.12
N PRO A 107 -8.38 -0.99 6.71
CA PRO A 107 -8.60 -1.42 5.33
C PRO A 107 -9.04 -0.28 4.40
N VAL A 108 -8.52 0.93 4.63
CA VAL A 108 -8.81 2.14 3.86
C VAL A 108 -7.51 2.65 3.24
N GLY A 109 -7.51 2.84 1.92
CA GLY A 109 -6.36 3.24 1.12
C GLY A 109 -6.80 3.58 -0.30
N GLY A 110 -5.85 3.62 -1.24
CA GLY A 110 -6.08 4.03 -2.63
C GLY A 110 -7.32 3.40 -3.27
N ASP A 111 -7.42 2.08 -3.24
CA ASP A 111 -8.52 1.29 -3.81
C ASP A 111 -9.88 1.59 -3.17
N ALA A 112 -9.92 1.93 -1.88
CA ALA A 112 -11.17 2.25 -1.16
C ALA A 112 -11.69 3.65 -1.58
N LEU A 113 -10.78 4.60 -1.77
CA LEU A 113 -11.09 5.93 -2.28
C LEU A 113 -11.61 5.84 -3.74
N ASP A 114 -11.03 4.96 -4.56
CA ASP A 114 -11.49 4.73 -5.94
C ASP A 114 -12.90 4.13 -5.98
N ALA A 115 -13.18 3.14 -5.12
CA ALA A 115 -14.51 2.54 -5.04
C ALA A 115 -15.58 3.55 -4.61
N ALA A 116 -15.24 4.46 -3.68
CA ALA A 116 -16.16 5.51 -3.26
C ALA A 116 -16.42 6.57 -4.37
N ILE A 117 -15.40 6.90 -5.17
CA ILE A 117 -15.54 7.80 -6.32
C ILE A 117 -16.41 7.15 -7.43
N ASP A 118 -16.19 5.86 -7.73
CA ASP A 118 -17.00 5.12 -8.71
C ASP A 118 -18.47 5.00 -8.29
N GLU A 119 -18.72 4.71 -7.00
CA GLU A 119 -20.07 4.64 -6.45
C GLU A 119 -20.76 6.01 -6.46
N ALA A 120 -20.08 7.09 -6.05
CA ALA A 120 -20.66 8.43 -6.04
C ALA A 120 -21.10 8.88 -7.44
N VAL A 121 -20.25 8.71 -8.46
CA VAL A 121 -20.59 9.05 -9.85
C VAL A 121 -21.69 8.14 -10.40
N SER A 122 -21.63 6.84 -10.09
CA SER A 122 -22.65 5.86 -10.50
C SER A 122 -24.02 6.16 -9.93
N SER A 123 -24.12 6.39 -8.62
CA SER A 123 -25.38 6.71 -7.93
C SER A 123 -25.94 8.08 -8.32
N ALA A 124 -25.09 9.08 -8.59
CA ALA A 124 -25.54 10.42 -8.99
C ALA A 124 -26.05 10.51 -10.45
N ARG A 125 -25.54 9.68 -11.37
CA ARG A 125 -25.79 9.83 -12.82
C ARG A 125 -26.29 8.57 -13.54
N GLY A 126 -26.26 7.41 -12.90
CA GLY A 126 -26.52 6.12 -13.57
C GLY A 126 -25.45 5.73 -14.59
N LEU A 127 -24.24 6.29 -14.47
CA LEU A 127 -23.11 6.09 -15.40
C LEU A 127 -21.98 5.35 -14.68
N ARG A 128 -21.43 4.30 -15.31
CA ARG A 128 -20.29 3.54 -14.77
C ARG A 128 -18.98 4.14 -15.26
N LEU A 129 -18.00 4.39 -14.38
CA LEU A 129 -16.71 4.91 -14.83
C LEU A 129 -15.89 3.86 -15.58
N GLY A 130 -15.06 4.32 -16.52
CA GLY A 130 -14.08 3.48 -17.22
C GLY A 130 -13.01 2.92 -16.27
N GLY A 131 -12.41 1.79 -16.63
CA GLY A 131 -11.35 1.17 -15.84
C GLY A 131 -10.15 2.10 -15.65
N GLY A 132 -9.89 2.54 -14.42
CA GLY A 132 -8.82 3.47 -14.07
C GLY A 132 -9.21 4.96 -14.05
N GLU A 133 -10.42 5.32 -14.47
CA GLU A 133 -10.94 6.69 -14.33
C GLU A 133 -11.09 7.11 -12.85
N PRO A 134 -11.53 6.27 -11.89
CA PRO A 134 -11.55 6.65 -10.46
C PRO A 134 -10.18 7.08 -9.94
N GLU A 135 -9.13 6.32 -10.24
CA GLU A 135 -7.74 6.65 -9.87
C GLU A 135 -7.25 7.92 -10.57
N ARG A 136 -7.67 8.16 -11.83
CA ARG A 136 -7.37 9.42 -12.54
C ARG A 136 -8.06 10.62 -11.86
N ILE A 137 -9.33 10.50 -11.53
CA ILE A 137 -10.12 11.51 -10.81
C ILE A 137 -9.46 11.81 -9.46
N LYS A 138 -9.18 10.78 -8.67
CA LYS A 138 -8.52 10.87 -7.36
C LYS A 138 -7.18 11.61 -7.44
N ARG A 139 -6.34 11.32 -8.44
CA ARG A 139 -5.04 11.98 -8.63
C ARG A 139 -5.13 13.42 -9.16
N GLN A 140 -6.14 13.74 -9.96
CA GLN A 140 -6.28 15.07 -10.57
C GLN A 140 -7.01 16.08 -9.69
N ILE A 141 -8.11 15.66 -9.04
CA ILE A 141 -9.01 16.55 -8.28
C ILE A 141 -9.41 16.02 -6.90
N GLY A 142 -8.93 14.84 -6.49
CA GLY A 142 -9.15 14.33 -5.14
C GLY A 142 -8.44 15.18 -4.07
N SER A 143 -9.13 15.42 -2.95
CA SER A 143 -8.64 16.23 -1.84
C SER A 143 -9.19 15.74 -0.51
N ALA A 144 -8.35 15.72 0.52
CA ALA A 144 -8.70 15.42 1.91
C ALA A 144 -9.32 16.62 2.66
N ASN A 145 -9.31 17.82 2.06
CA ASN A 145 -10.01 19.00 2.55
C ASN A 145 -11.00 19.51 1.49
N PRO A 146 -12.06 20.25 1.89
CA PRO A 146 -12.94 20.93 0.94
C PRO A 146 -12.14 21.77 -0.07
N PRO A 147 -12.38 21.62 -1.39
CA PRO A 147 -11.65 22.36 -2.40
C PRO A 147 -12.01 23.85 -2.37
N VAL A 148 -11.01 24.71 -2.53
CA VAL A 148 -11.16 26.18 -2.50
C VAL A 148 -11.66 26.74 -3.84
N ALA A 149 -11.51 25.97 -4.93
CA ALA A 149 -11.92 26.33 -6.28
C ALA A 149 -12.93 25.31 -6.82
N ASP A 150 -13.90 25.79 -7.59
CA ASP A 150 -14.85 24.97 -8.34
C ASP A 150 -14.17 24.35 -9.56
N THR A 151 -13.38 23.31 -9.30
CA THR A 151 -12.61 22.57 -10.31
C THR A 151 -13.42 21.34 -10.73
N SER A 152 -13.71 21.21 -12.02
CA SER A 152 -14.25 19.98 -12.61
C SER A 152 -13.31 19.40 -13.67
N ILE A 153 -13.44 18.10 -13.93
CA ILE A 153 -12.80 17.43 -15.06
C ILE A 153 -13.84 16.62 -15.83
N GLU A 154 -13.61 16.49 -17.13
CA GLU A 154 -14.37 15.58 -17.99
C GLU A 154 -13.78 14.17 -17.89
N VAL A 155 -14.66 13.18 -17.75
CA VAL A 155 -14.34 11.76 -17.59
C VAL A 155 -15.17 10.91 -18.54
N MET A 156 -14.60 9.79 -18.95
CA MET A 156 -15.27 8.84 -19.83
C MET A 156 -15.97 7.77 -19.01
N ALA A 157 -17.28 7.67 -19.21
CA ALA A 157 -18.14 6.72 -18.55
C ALA A 157 -18.91 5.87 -19.57
N ILE A 158 -19.66 4.89 -19.07
CA ILE A 158 -20.49 3.98 -19.84
C ILE A 158 -21.92 4.11 -19.31
N ASP A 159 -22.87 4.34 -20.21
CA ASP A 159 -24.30 4.42 -19.86
C ASP A 159 -24.94 3.04 -19.64
N ALA A 160 -26.23 3.02 -19.27
CA ALA A 160 -26.99 1.79 -19.06
C ALA A 160 -27.16 0.94 -20.34
N GLN A 161 -26.93 1.52 -21.51
CA GLN A 161 -26.99 0.89 -22.84
C GLN A 161 -25.59 0.45 -23.34
N GLY A 162 -24.55 0.59 -22.51
CA GLY A 162 -23.18 0.22 -22.84
C GLY A 162 -22.46 1.20 -23.76
N GLN A 163 -23.02 2.39 -24.01
CA GLN A 163 -22.41 3.38 -24.90
C GLN A 163 -21.45 4.30 -24.11
N PRO A 164 -20.32 4.74 -24.73
CA PRO A 164 -19.46 5.75 -24.14
C PRO A 164 -20.20 7.08 -23.96
N ALA A 165 -20.18 7.61 -22.75
CA ALA A 165 -20.72 8.91 -22.39
C ALA A 165 -19.63 9.77 -21.76
N LEU A 166 -19.64 11.07 -22.05
CA LEU A 166 -18.82 12.06 -21.34
C LEU A 166 -19.62 12.62 -20.17
N THR A 167 -18.96 12.79 -19.02
CA THR A 167 -19.57 13.48 -17.89
C THR A 167 -18.56 14.33 -17.15
N GLN A 168 -19.02 15.39 -16.48
CA GLN A 168 -18.18 16.20 -15.60
C GLN A 168 -18.32 15.74 -14.16
N VAL A 169 -17.18 15.62 -13.48
CA VAL A 169 -17.05 15.32 -12.05
C VAL A 169 -16.32 16.48 -11.40
N SER A 170 -16.86 16.99 -10.29
CA SER A 170 -16.28 18.14 -9.58
C SER A 170 -15.41 17.71 -8.39
N ALA A 171 -14.44 18.54 -8.03
CA ALA A 171 -13.60 18.31 -6.85
C ALA A 171 -14.44 18.26 -5.56
N ALA A 172 -15.54 19.01 -5.50
CA ALA A 172 -16.46 19.03 -4.35
C ALA A 172 -17.21 17.70 -4.20
N GLU A 173 -17.68 17.12 -5.30
CA GLU A 173 -18.29 15.79 -5.34
C GLU A 173 -17.27 14.72 -4.89
N VAL A 174 -16.06 14.77 -5.43
CA VAL A 174 -14.99 13.82 -5.07
C VAL A 174 -14.60 13.93 -3.60
N ALA A 175 -14.48 15.15 -3.07
CA ALA A 175 -14.17 15.38 -1.66
C ALA A 175 -15.28 14.81 -0.75
N SER A 176 -16.55 15.06 -1.07
CA SER A 176 -17.68 14.50 -0.31
C SER A 176 -17.75 12.97 -0.41
N ALA A 177 -17.45 12.39 -1.57
CA ALA A 177 -17.42 10.94 -1.76
C ALA A 177 -16.36 10.22 -0.89
N ILE A 178 -15.23 10.88 -0.60
CA ILE A 178 -14.12 10.29 0.16
C ILE A 178 -14.01 10.78 1.61
N GLU A 179 -14.87 11.71 2.05
CA GLU A 179 -14.81 12.37 3.36
C GLU A 179 -14.75 11.36 4.51
N ASP A 180 -15.74 10.45 4.59
CA ASP A 180 -15.80 9.39 5.61
C ASP A 180 -14.57 8.48 5.64
N LEU A 181 -13.93 8.24 4.49
CA LEU A 181 -12.73 7.39 4.39
C LEU A 181 -11.48 8.13 4.87
N VAL A 182 -11.35 9.40 4.49
CA VAL A 182 -10.29 10.30 4.97
C VAL A 182 -10.39 10.49 6.49
N ASP A 183 -11.62 10.63 7.00
CA ASP A 183 -11.87 10.81 8.43
C ASP A 183 -11.61 9.53 9.24
N GLN A 184 -11.85 8.34 8.66
CA GLN A 184 -11.41 7.05 9.22
C GLN A 184 -9.88 6.94 9.35
N ILE A 185 -9.12 7.42 8.35
CA ILE A 185 -7.65 7.49 8.43
C ILE A 185 -7.25 8.45 9.56
N GLY A 186 -7.89 9.61 9.65
CA GLY A 186 -7.68 10.57 10.74
C GLY A 186 -7.92 9.97 12.12
N ALA A 187 -9.04 9.26 12.29
CA ALA A 187 -9.39 8.58 13.53
C ALA A 187 -8.41 7.43 13.88
N ALA A 188 -7.82 6.75 12.89
CA ALA A 188 -6.76 5.77 13.13
C ALA A 188 -5.49 6.41 13.69
N VAL A 189 -5.11 7.60 13.22
CA VAL A 189 -3.97 8.35 13.78
C VAL A 189 -4.22 8.72 15.25
N ASP A 190 -5.45 9.14 15.59
CA ASP A 190 -5.83 9.44 16.98
C ASP A 190 -5.76 8.20 17.89
N ARG A 191 -6.25 7.05 17.40
CA ARG A 191 -6.22 5.76 18.13
C ARG A 191 -4.80 5.23 18.32
N VAL A 192 -3.94 5.28 17.30
CA VAL A 192 -2.50 4.95 17.43
C VAL A 192 -1.82 5.86 18.45
N PHE A 193 -2.03 7.18 18.36
CA PHE A 193 -1.40 8.13 19.28
C PHE A 193 -1.86 7.94 20.74
N THR A 194 -3.12 7.54 20.95
CA THR A 194 -3.65 7.23 22.28
C THR A 194 -2.99 6.00 22.91
N GLN A 195 -2.59 5.01 22.09
CA GLN A 195 -1.87 3.82 22.56
C GLN A 195 -0.40 4.08 22.94
N VAL A 196 0.21 5.17 22.44
CA VAL A 196 1.60 5.54 22.79
C VAL A 196 1.72 5.83 24.30
N PRO A 197 2.71 5.26 25.01
CA PRO A 197 2.96 5.55 26.43
C PRO A 197 3.11 7.05 26.72
N ALA A 198 2.51 7.52 27.83
CA ALA A 198 2.34 8.94 28.11
C ALA A 198 3.65 9.74 28.12
N GLU A 199 4.71 9.14 28.66
CA GLU A 199 6.08 9.67 28.73
C GLU A 199 6.76 9.78 27.35
N ARG A 200 6.30 9.03 26.35
CA ARG A 200 6.80 9.08 24.95
C ARG A 200 6.00 10.04 24.07
N ARG A 201 4.73 10.34 24.40
CA ARG A 201 3.82 11.20 23.60
C ARG A 201 4.39 12.58 23.26
N ALA A 202 5.12 13.21 24.18
CA ALA A 202 5.72 14.54 23.95
C ALA A 202 6.83 14.52 22.89
N ALA A 203 7.58 13.41 22.77
CA ALA A 203 8.57 13.23 21.71
C ALA A 203 7.90 12.93 20.36
N VAL A 204 6.85 12.09 20.35
CA VAL A 204 6.07 11.79 19.14
C VAL A 204 5.44 13.05 18.55
N ARG A 205 4.78 13.89 19.37
CA ARG A 205 4.21 15.17 18.90
C ARG A 205 5.25 16.12 18.30
N ARG A 206 6.48 16.12 18.81
CA ARG A 206 7.57 16.98 18.33
C ARG A 206 8.15 16.50 16.99
N ASN A 207 8.27 15.19 16.82
CA ASN A 207 8.80 14.57 15.61
C ASN A 207 7.78 14.57 14.44
N GLY A 208 6.49 14.56 14.80
CA GLY A 208 5.37 14.67 13.88
C GLY A 208 5.09 13.40 13.07
N LEU A 209 4.10 13.51 12.20
CA LEU A 209 3.71 12.47 11.24
C LEU A 209 4.65 12.51 10.02
N VAL A 210 4.97 11.32 9.50
CA VAL A 210 5.61 11.14 8.19
C VAL A 210 4.72 10.24 7.36
N LEU A 211 4.13 10.78 6.30
CA LEU A 211 3.24 10.06 5.40
C LEU A 211 4.09 9.35 4.32
N THR A 212 3.74 8.10 4.03
CA THR A 212 4.40 7.22 3.05
C THR A 212 3.35 6.40 2.29
N GLY A 213 3.78 5.72 1.22
CA GLY A 213 2.90 5.05 0.25
C GLY A 213 2.25 6.03 -0.73
N GLY A 214 1.77 5.53 -1.87
CA GLY A 214 1.20 6.38 -2.93
C GLY A 214 0.03 7.27 -2.46
N GLY A 215 -0.81 6.75 -1.56
CA GLY A 215 -1.94 7.50 -0.97
C GLY A 215 -1.56 8.71 -0.14
N ALA A 216 -0.29 8.86 0.28
CA ALA A 216 0.22 10.06 0.93
C ALA A 216 0.13 11.32 0.06
N GLN A 217 -0.03 11.16 -1.25
CA GLN A 217 -0.05 12.23 -2.26
C GLN A 217 -1.45 12.80 -2.52
N LEU A 218 -2.49 12.34 -1.81
CA LEU A 218 -3.82 12.96 -1.86
C LEU A 218 -3.72 14.41 -1.40
N ASN A 219 -4.25 15.35 -2.19
CA ASN A 219 -4.14 16.78 -1.89
C ASN A 219 -4.73 17.12 -0.52
N GLY A 220 -4.08 17.98 0.25
CA GLY A 220 -4.57 18.40 1.57
C GLY A 220 -4.41 17.37 2.71
N LEU A 221 -3.97 16.13 2.44
CA LEU A 221 -3.92 15.06 3.44
C LEU A 221 -2.91 15.35 4.56
N VAL A 222 -1.84 16.08 4.26
CA VAL A 222 -0.82 16.51 5.24
C VAL A 222 -1.43 17.51 6.21
N GLU A 223 -2.12 18.52 5.69
CA GLU A 223 -2.77 19.59 6.43
C GLU A 223 -3.89 19.03 7.30
N PHE A 224 -4.71 18.15 6.73
CA PHE A 224 -5.80 17.45 7.41
C PHE A 224 -5.28 16.63 8.60
N LEU A 225 -4.34 15.70 8.37
CA LEU A 225 -3.82 14.84 9.44
C LEU A 225 -3.00 15.62 10.48
N GLY A 226 -2.20 16.59 10.04
CA GLY A 226 -1.40 17.44 10.94
C GLY A 226 -2.27 18.32 11.85
N GLY A 227 -3.32 18.93 11.28
CA GLY A 227 -4.31 19.72 12.00
C GLY A 227 -5.09 18.86 13.01
N ARG A 228 -5.64 17.73 12.55
CA ARG A 228 -6.41 16.78 13.38
C ARG A 228 -5.58 16.25 14.55
N ALA A 229 -4.41 15.67 14.25
CA ALA A 229 -3.54 15.09 15.26
C ALA A 229 -2.82 16.13 16.14
N ARG A 230 -2.90 17.42 15.78
CA ARG A 230 -2.21 18.57 16.41
C ARG A 230 -0.70 18.34 16.53
N MET A 231 -0.08 17.98 15.42
CA MET A 231 1.37 17.79 15.30
C MET A 231 1.83 18.08 13.88
N PRO A 232 3.12 18.43 13.65
CA PRO A 232 3.64 18.62 12.30
C PRO A 232 3.43 17.35 11.48
N ALA A 233 3.03 17.50 10.22
CA ALA A 233 2.94 16.41 9.26
C ALA A 233 3.78 16.74 8.02
N ARG A 234 4.29 15.71 7.33
CA ARG A 234 5.01 15.84 6.06
C ARG A 234 4.94 14.56 5.25
N ILE A 235 4.97 14.66 3.94
CA ILE A 235 5.20 13.51 3.05
C ILE A 235 6.71 13.20 3.05
N ALA A 236 7.08 11.92 2.99
CA ALA A 236 8.47 11.53 2.75
C ALA A 236 8.96 11.98 1.36
N ARG A 237 10.29 12.06 1.15
CA ARG A 237 10.85 12.54 -0.14
C ARG A 237 10.47 11.69 -1.35
N ASP A 238 10.30 10.39 -1.14
CA ASP A 238 9.85 9.42 -2.11
C ASP A 238 8.88 8.49 -1.36
N PRO A 239 7.59 8.85 -1.27
CA PRO A 239 6.65 8.14 -0.40
C PRO A 239 6.37 6.72 -0.91
N GLU A 240 6.36 6.52 -2.23
CA GLU A 240 6.11 5.21 -2.85
C GLU A 240 7.27 4.24 -2.61
N ALA A 241 8.54 4.67 -2.76
CA ALA A 241 9.68 3.79 -2.54
C ALA A 241 10.05 3.58 -1.05
N CYS A 242 9.41 4.29 -0.11
CA CYS A 242 9.80 4.27 1.32
C CYS A 242 9.89 2.86 1.93
N VAL A 243 9.00 1.94 1.56
CA VAL A 243 9.02 0.55 2.07
C VAL A 243 10.22 -0.21 1.50
N ALA A 244 10.40 -0.20 0.18
CA ALA A 244 11.53 -0.87 -0.48
C ALA A 244 12.90 -0.33 0.00
N VAL A 245 13.05 1.00 0.06
CA VAL A 245 14.26 1.68 0.53
C VAL A 245 14.51 1.41 2.01
N GLY A 246 13.49 1.57 2.85
CA GLY A 246 13.57 1.33 4.29
C GLY A 246 13.95 -0.13 4.61
N THR A 247 13.39 -1.09 3.87
CA THR A 247 13.77 -2.51 3.99
C THR A 247 15.24 -2.72 3.59
N GLY A 248 15.69 -2.12 2.49
CA GLY A 248 17.11 -2.13 2.09
C GLY A 248 18.06 -1.58 3.17
N MET A 249 17.72 -0.44 3.78
CA MET A 249 18.49 0.20 4.86
C MET A 249 18.49 -0.63 6.15
N ALA A 250 17.36 -1.25 6.50
CA ALA A 250 17.20 -2.12 7.65
C ALA A 250 18.07 -3.39 7.53
N LEU A 251 18.26 -3.90 6.31
CA LEU A 251 19.15 -5.03 6.01
C LEU A 251 20.62 -4.63 5.95
N ASP A 252 20.92 -3.41 5.51
CA ASP A 252 22.27 -2.86 5.64
C ASP A 252 22.73 -2.86 7.10
N ASN A 253 21.78 -2.63 8.00
CA ASN A 253 21.88 -2.68 9.44
C ASN A 253 21.23 -3.94 10.04
N LEU A 254 21.22 -5.10 9.37
CA LEU A 254 20.54 -6.34 9.86
C LEU A 254 20.90 -6.71 11.31
N GLN A 255 22.12 -6.33 11.67
CA GLN A 255 22.70 -6.49 12.97
C GLN A 255 21.86 -5.77 14.07
N MET A 256 21.20 -4.67 13.71
CA MET A 256 20.31 -3.84 14.52
C MET A 256 19.00 -4.51 14.94
N ILE A 257 18.45 -5.43 14.17
CA ILE A 257 17.04 -5.83 14.39
C ILE A 257 16.93 -6.89 15.51
N ARG A 258 17.96 -7.71 15.68
CA ARG A 258 17.86 -8.99 16.42
C ARG A 258 17.70 -8.92 17.96
N ARG A 259 17.92 -7.81 18.69
CA ARG A 259 17.68 -7.78 20.17
C ARG A 259 16.32 -7.20 20.58
N GLY A 260 15.43 -6.86 19.64
CA GLY A 260 14.05 -6.44 19.96
C GLY A 260 13.06 -7.58 20.23
N GLN A 261 13.46 -8.85 20.07
CA GLN A 261 12.57 -9.99 20.22
C GLN A 261 12.35 -10.39 21.69
N HIS A 262 11.48 -9.63 22.37
CA HIS A 262 10.51 -10.29 23.22
C HIS A 262 9.38 -10.77 22.31
N TYR A 263 9.33 -12.07 22.04
CA TYR A 263 8.14 -12.68 21.46
C TYR A 263 7.02 -12.56 22.49
N ILE A 264 5.94 -11.87 22.13
CA ILE A 264 4.65 -12.11 22.77
C ILE A 264 4.19 -13.48 22.26
N THR A 265 4.15 -14.45 23.18
CA THR A 265 3.46 -15.73 23.02
C THR A 265 1.95 -15.53 23.16
#